data_AF-A0AAP2ZC53-F1
#
_entry.id   AF-A0AAP2ZC53-F1
#
_cell.length_a   1.000
_cell.length_b   1.000
_cell.length_c   1.000
_cell.angle_alpha   90.00
_cell.angle_beta   90.00
_cell.angle_gamma   90.00
#
_symmetry.space_group_name_H-M   'P 1'
#
loop_
_entity.id
_entity.type
_entity.pdbx_description
1 polymer ?
#
loop_
_entity_poly.entity_id
_entity_poly.type
_entity_poly.pdbx_seq_one_letter_code
_entity_poly.pdbx_strand_id
1 'polypeptide(L)'
;MEIRGDKELEYIANLLTEFQKEGRLTKLGRKLRRKPQHNRHTKTEIAAFLNHKHDNYAHQFLSKLIDEDVLVHAGKRKTASKQVDVWKLDRKQLLKAFIESDHFQQNNELYAIALDHTGEAFKFN
;
A
#
# COMPACT_ATOMS: atom_id res chain seq x y z
N MET A 1 -5.90 -11.16 -7.83
CA MET A 1 -6.72 -10.20 -7.06
C MET A 1 -7.88 -9.63 -7.86
N GLU A 2 -9.12 -9.91 -7.46
CA GLU A 2 -10.31 -9.26 -8.00
C GLU A 2 -10.56 -7.92 -7.27
N ILE A 3 -10.40 -6.81 -8.00
CA ILE A 3 -10.75 -5.46 -7.51
C ILE A 3 -12.21 -5.20 -7.77
N ARG A 4 -13.01 -5.05 -6.71
CA ARG A 4 -14.48 -5.04 -6.77
C ARG A 4 -15.13 -3.67 -7.02
N GLY A 5 -14.32 -2.65 -7.35
CA GLY A 5 -14.80 -1.32 -7.74
C GLY A 5 -14.06 -0.16 -7.05
N ASP A 6 -14.61 1.05 -7.20
CA ASP A 6 -13.97 2.33 -6.86
C ASP A 6 -13.36 2.39 -5.46
N LYS A 7 -14.02 1.77 -4.48
CA LYS A 7 -13.57 1.76 -3.08
C LYS A 7 -12.24 1.02 -2.89
N GLU A 8 -12.04 -0.12 -3.56
CA GLU A 8 -10.76 -0.85 -3.48
C GLU A 8 -9.65 -0.11 -4.28
N LEU A 9 -10.00 0.65 -5.31
CA LEU A 9 -9.05 1.51 -6.03
C LEU A 9 -8.57 2.66 -5.14
N GLU A 10 -9.49 3.32 -4.42
CA GLU A 10 -9.16 4.36 -3.46
C GLU A 10 -8.21 3.81 -2.39
N TYR A 11 -8.44 2.58 -1.93
CA TYR A 11 -7.55 1.91 -0.97
C TYR A 11 -6.15 1.68 -1.53
N ILE A 12 -6.05 1.22 -2.78
CA ILE A 12 -4.76 1.00 -3.44
C ILE A 12 -4.04 2.33 -3.64
N ALA A 13 -4.73 3.39 -4.07
CA ALA A 13 -4.16 4.73 -4.24
C ALA A 13 -3.65 5.30 -2.90
N ASN A 14 -4.42 5.14 -1.82
CA ASN A 14 -4.04 5.57 -0.48
C ASN A 14 -2.82 4.79 0.04
N LEU A 15 -2.79 3.47 -0.13
CA LEU A 15 -1.63 2.64 0.25
C LEU A 15 -0.37 3.02 -0.54
N LEU A 16 -0.47 3.18 -1.86
CA LEU A 16 0.66 3.58 -2.69
C LEU A 16 1.20 4.96 -2.30
N THR A 17 0.31 5.90 -1.98
CA THR A 17 0.67 7.26 -1.58
C THR A 17 1.34 7.31 -0.21
N GLU A 18 0.77 6.66 0.80
CA GLU A 18 1.30 6.68 2.17
C GLU A 18 2.65 5.95 2.26
N PHE A 19 2.77 4.76 1.65
CA PHE A 19 4.04 4.05 1.62
C PHE A 19 5.10 4.77 0.77
N GLN A 20 4.71 5.59 -0.21
CA GLN A 20 5.63 6.44 -0.99
C GLN A 20 6.10 7.66 -0.19
N LYS A 21 5.21 8.33 0.55
CA LYS A 21 5.57 9.44 1.46
C LYS A 21 6.58 8.96 2.50
N GLU A 22 6.32 7.81 3.13
CA GLU A 22 7.28 7.20 4.05
C GLU A 22 8.58 6.80 3.37
N GLY A 23 8.55 6.26 2.16
CA GLY A 23 9.76 5.96 1.38
C GLY A 23 10.62 7.20 1.14
N ARG A 24 10.02 8.34 0.79
CA ARG A 24 10.71 9.63 0.58
C ARG A 24 11.26 10.20 1.90
N LEU A 25 10.45 10.23 2.96
CA LEU A 25 10.86 10.69 4.29
C LEU A 25 11.93 9.79 4.91
N THR A 26 11.85 8.48 4.69
CA THR A 26 12.87 7.50 5.12
C THR A 26 14.16 7.67 4.34
N LYS A 27 14.11 8.00 3.05
CA LYS A 27 15.33 8.27 2.25
C LYS A 27 16.04 9.54 2.72
N LEU A 28 15.28 10.58 3.06
CA LEU A 28 15.79 11.82 3.67
C LEU A 28 16.32 11.56 5.09
N GLY A 29 15.55 10.83 5.90
CA GLY A 29 15.89 10.46 7.27
C GLY A 29 17.12 9.55 7.36
N ARG A 30 17.31 8.60 6.44
CA ARG A 30 18.51 7.76 6.35
C ARG A 30 19.77 8.56 6.00
N LYS A 31 19.64 9.62 5.19
CA LYS A 31 20.74 10.57 4.95
C LYS A 31 21.11 11.34 6.22
N LEU A 32 20.15 11.63 7.10
CA LEU A 32 20.34 12.47 8.29
C LEU A 32 20.62 11.68 9.59
N ARG A 33 20.10 10.47 9.73
CA ARG A 33 20.23 9.58 10.89
C ARG A 33 20.33 8.13 10.41
N ARG A 34 21.45 7.46 10.71
CA ARG A 34 21.75 6.05 10.36
C ARG A 34 20.87 5.02 11.09
N LYS A 35 19.55 5.20 11.16
CA LYS A 35 18.65 4.17 11.71
C LYS A 35 17.64 3.74 10.64
N PRO A 36 17.55 2.44 10.33
CA PRO A 36 16.53 1.92 9.44
C PRO A 36 15.20 1.99 10.17
N GLN A 37 14.41 3.04 9.90
CA GLN A 37 12.99 2.98 10.21
C GLN A 37 12.36 2.05 9.17
N HIS A 38 11.93 0.89 9.63
CA HIS A 38 11.39 -0.15 8.77
C HIS A 38 9.96 0.23 8.39
N ASN A 39 9.60 0.20 7.09
CA ASN A 39 8.21 0.21 6.59
C ASN A 39 7.49 -1.05 7.11
N ARG A 40 7.17 -1.07 8.39
CA ARG A 40 6.60 -2.20 9.10
C ARG A 40 5.48 -1.66 9.97
N HIS A 41 4.25 -1.95 9.57
CA HIS A 41 3.04 -1.44 10.19
C HIS A 41 2.18 -2.59 10.68
N THR A 42 1.55 -2.41 11.82
CA THR A 42 0.49 -3.33 12.27
C THR A 42 -0.70 -3.24 11.33
N LYS A 43 -1.51 -4.31 11.25
CA LYS A 43 -2.72 -4.31 10.41
C LYS A 43 -3.67 -3.16 10.77
N THR A 44 -3.72 -2.76 12.04
CA THR A 44 -4.52 -1.62 12.52
C THR A 44 -3.99 -0.27 12.04
N GLU A 45 -2.66 -0.08 12.01
CA GLU A 45 -2.04 1.13 11.44
C GLU A 45 -2.34 1.23 9.94
N ILE A 46 -2.23 0.11 9.21
CA ILE A 46 -2.54 0.08 7.78
C ILE A 46 -4.02 0.37 7.52
N ALA A 47 -4.94 -0.20 8.31
CA ALA A 47 -6.36 0.12 8.22
C ALA A 47 -6.65 1.61 8.52
N ALA A 48 -5.84 2.25 9.37
CA ALA A 48 -5.95 3.69 9.61
C ALA A 48 -5.49 4.53 8.40
N PHE A 49 -4.49 4.07 7.62
CA PHE A 49 -4.12 4.73 6.35
C PHE A 49 -5.22 4.67 5.30
N LEU A 50 -6.03 3.61 5.35
CA LEU A 50 -7.23 3.50 4.53
C LEU A 50 -8.36 4.43 5.02
N ASN A 51 -8.17 5.21 6.10
CA ASN A 51 -9.18 6.02 6.78
C ASN A 51 -10.33 5.21 7.40
N HIS A 52 -10.03 3.96 7.78
CA HIS A 52 -11.04 2.96 8.07
C HIS A 52 -10.65 2.04 9.22
N LYS A 53 -10.28 2.63 10.36
CA LYS A 53 -9.81 1.90 11.55
C LYS A 53 -10.80 0.83 12.07
N HIS A 54 -12.08 0.94 11.69
CA HIS A 54 -13.16 0.02 12.08
C HIS A 54 -14.00 -0.50 10.91
N ASP A 55 -13.58 -0.31 9.66
CA ASP A 55 -14.33 -0.85 8.50
C ASP A 55 -13.98 -2.33 8.30
N ASN A 56 -14.97 -3.20 8.44
CA ASN A 56 -14.81 -4.62 8.13
C ASN A 56 -14.33 -4.84 6.69
N TYR A 57 -14.73 -3.96 5.76
CA TYR A 57 -14.32 -4.05 4.36
C TYR A 57 -12.81 -3.77 4.19
N ALA A 58 -12.26 -2.78 4.89
CA ALA A 58 -10.83 -2.52 4.89
C ALA A 58 -10.05 -3.72 5.46
N HIS A 59 -10.54 -4.35 6.53
CA HIS A 59 -9.89 -5.54 7.08
C HIS A 59 -9.95 -6.76 6.16
N GLN A 60 -11.05 -6.94 5.43
CA GLN A 60 -11.19 -7.97 4.39
C GLN A 60 -10.23 -7.70 3.22
N PHE A 61 -10.16 -6.46 2.75
CA PHE A 61 -9.22 -6.05 1.71
C PHE A 61 -7.77 -6.32 2.13
N LEU A 62 -7.39 -5.98 3.38
CA LEU A 62 -6.07 -6.30 3.90
C LEU A 62 -5.81 -7.80 4.01
N SER A 63 -6.82 -8.63 4.27
CA SER A 63 -6.67 -10.09 4.22
C SER A 63 -6.42 -10.58 2.79
N LYS A 64 -7.16 -10.06 1.79
CA LYS A 64 -6.88 -10.36 0.37
C LYS A 64 -5.43 -10.03 -0.01
N LEU A 65 -4.92 -8.89 0.44
CA LEU A 65 -3.52 -8.52 0.18
C LEU A 65 -2.51 -9.45 0.85
N ILE A 66 -2.86 -10.05 1.99
CA ILE A 66 -2.01 -11.06 2.64
C ILE A 66 -2.03 -12.37 1.84
N ASP A 67 -3.21 -12.82 1.43
CA ASP A 67 -3.38 -14.08 0.69
C ASP A 67 -2.69 -14.03 -0.69
N GLU A 68 -2.56 -12.84 -1.27
CA GLU A 68 -1.91 -12.59 -2.56
C GLU A 68 -0.42 -12.21 -2.43
N ASP A 69 0.19 -12.40 -1.25
CA ASP A 69 1.58 -12.05 -0.95
C ASP A 69 1.97 -10.57 -1.21
N VAL A 70 0.98 -9.68 -1.33
CA VAL A 70 1.17 -8.24 -1.50
C VAL A 70 1.47 -7.57 -0.16
N LEU A 71 0.85 -8.03 0.91
CA LEU A 71 1.09 -7.59 2.28
C LEU A 71 1.82 -8.69 3.06
N VAL A 72 3.14 -8.56 3.16
CA VAL A 72 4.02 -9.61 3.65
C VAL A 72 4.28 -9.46 5.15
N HIS A 73 4.21 -10.56 5.90
CA HIS A 73 4.57 -10.57 7.32
C HIS A 73 6.05 -10.20 7.50
N ALA A 74 6.32 -9.23 8.37
CA ALA A 74 7.64 -8.64 8.57
C ALA A 74 8.15 -8.80 10.01
N GLY A 75 7.60 -9.78 10.74
CA GLY A 75 7.95 -10.10 12.12
C GLY A 75 6.98 -9.47 13.14
N LYS A 76 7.48 -9.27 14.37
CA LYS A 76 6.70 -8.73 15.49
C LYS A 76 7.35 -7.48 16.05
N ARG A 77 6.53 -6.54 16.51
CA ARG A 77 6.93 -5.31 17.23
C ARG A 77 6.47 -5.41 18.67
N LYS A 78 7.34 -5.09 19.62
CA LYS A 78 6.97 -4.97 21.04
C LYS A 78 6.24 -3.64 21.25
N THR A 79 5.00 -3.68 21.72
CA THR A 79 4.25 -2.51 22.20
C THR A 79 4.29 -2.47 23.73
N ALA A 80 3.69 -1.44 24.32
CA ALA A 80 3.60 -1.29 25.77
C ALA A 80 2.89 -2.47 26.46
N SER A 81 1.98 -3.15 25.75
CA SER A 81 1.12 -4.19 26.32
C SER A 81 1.39 -5.60 25.80
N LYS A 82 1.90 -5.77 24.58
CA LYS A 82 2.16 -7.10 23.98
C LYS A 82 3.06 -7.04 22.74
N GLN A 83 3.47 -8.21 22.23
CA GLN A 83 4.02 -8.29 20.88
C GLN A 83 2.88 -8.33 19.86
N VAL A 84 3.00 -7.55 18.79
CA VAL A 84 2.03 -7.48 17.70
C VAL A 84 2.70 -7.73 16.36
N ASP A 85 2.00 -8.41 15.45
CA ASP A 85 2.50 -8.64 14.10
C ASP A 85 2.60 -7.34 13.31
N VAL A 86 3.68 -7.22 12.56
CA VAL A 86 3.91 -6.11 11.64
C VAL A 86 4.07 -6.63 10.22
N TRP A 87 3.63 -5.82 9.28
CA TRP A 87 3.47 -6.15 7.89
C TRP A 87 4.17 -5.10 7.03
N LYS A 88 4.64 -5.54 5.87
CA LYS A 88 5.28 -4.68 4.87
C LYS A 88 4.54 -4.84 3.54
N LEU A 89 4.28 -3.72 2.89
CA LEU A 89 3.72 -3.72 1.54
C LEU A 89 4.80 -4.03 0.50
N ASP A 90 4.58 -5.06 -0.32
CA ASP A 90 5.29 -5.26 -1.56
C ASP A 90 4.65 -4.39 -2.66
N ARG A 91 5.22 -3.20 -2.84
CA ARG A 91 4.74 -2.23 -3.82
C ARG A 91 4.74 -2.77 -5.25
N LYS A 92 5.71 -3.63 -5.61
CA LYS A 92 5.79 -4.16 -6.99
C LYS A 92 4.62 -5.11 -7.23
N GLN A 93 4.34 -5.98 -6.26
CA GLN A 93 3.21 -6.89 -6.34
C GLN A 93 1.87 -6.16 -6.26
N LEU A 94 1.72 -5.13 -5.43
CA LEU A 94 0.49 -4.34 -5.39
C LEU A 94 0.21 -3.67 -6.73
N LEU A 95 1.23 -3.07 -7.36
CA LEU A 95 1.10 -2.44 -8.66
C LEU A 95 0.79 -3.46 -9.75
N LYS A 96 1.47 -4.62 -9.73
CA LYS A 96 1.19 -5.71 -10.66
C LYS A 96 -0.25 -6.20 -10.53
N ALA A 97 -0.70 -6.51 -9.31
CA ALA A 97 -2.06 -6.95 -9.02
C ALA A 97 -3.12 -5.92 -9.40
N PHE A 98 -2.80 -4.62 -9.28
CA PHE A 98 -3.67 -3.54 -9.74
C PHE A 98 -3.77 -3.50 -11.27
N ILE A 99 -2.64 -3.51 -11.97
CA ILE A 99 -2.59 -3.49 -13.44
C ILE A 99 -3.26 -4.74 -14.03
N GLU A 100 -3.09 -5.90 -13.40
CA GLU A 100 -3.68 -7.17 -13.85
C GLU A 100 -5.15 -7.34 -13.47
N SER A 101 -5.74 -6.40 -12.74
CA SER A 101 -7.15 -6.47 -12.37
C SER A 101 -8.08 -6.17 -13.55
N ASP A 102 -9.23 -6.86 -13.61
CA ASP A 102 -10.25 -6.61 -14.64
C ASP A 102 -10.68 -5.14 -14.67
N HIS A 103 -10.75 -4.50 -13.51
CA HIS A 103 -11.08 -3.08 -13.40
C HIS A 103 -10.08 -2.19 -14.15
N PHE A 104 -8.78 -2.43 -13.99
CA PHE A 104 -7.75 -1.67 -14.70
C PHE A 104 -7.79 -1.97 -16.20
N GLN A 105 -7.94 -3.24 -16.58
CA GLN A 105 -8.00 -3.64 -17.99
C GLN A 105 -9.19 -3.01 -18.72
N GLN A 106 -10.36 -2.91 -18.06
CA GLN A 106 -11.55 -2.27 -18.61
C GLN A 106 -11.45 -0.75 -18.72
N ASN A 107 -10.64 -0.10 -17.87
CA ASN A 107 -10.51 1.36 -17.78
C ASN A 107 -9.12 1.85 -18.18
N ASN A 108 -8.33 1.03 -18.88
CA ASN A 108 -6.92 1.29 -19.16
C ASN A 108 -6.72 2.62 -19.90
N GLU A 109 -7.62 2.95 -20.84
CA GLU A 109 -7.57 4.22 -21.56
C GLU A 109 -7.73 5.44 -20.63
N LEU A 110 -8.63 5.37 -19.64
CA LEU A 110 -8.81 6.44 -18.66
C LEU A 110 -7.57 6.62 -17.77
N TYR A 111 -6.94 5.50 -17.38
CA TYR A 111 -5.69 5.54 -16.61
C TYR A 111 -4.51 6.04 -17.43
N ALA A 112 -4.40 5.64 -18.71
CA ALA A 112 -3.38 6.13 -19.63
C ALA A 112 -3.52 7.65 -19.86
N ILE A 113 -4.75 8.14 -20.08
CA ILE A 113 -5.04 9.57 -20.22
C ILE A 113 -4.70 10.32 -18.93
N ALA A 114 -5.07 9.80 -17.76
CA ALA A 114 -4.72 10.40 -16.48
C ALA A 114 -3.19 10.43 -16.24
N LEU A 115 -2.47 9.42 -16.70
CA LEU A 115 -1.00 9.35 -16.64
C LEU A 115 -0.33 10.34 -17.61
N ASP A 116 -0.85 10.47 -18.84
CA ASP A 116 -0.36 11.43 -19.83
C ASP A 116 -0.63 12.88 -19.39
N HIS A 117 -1.81 13.16 -18.83
CA HIS A 117 -2.13 14.49 -18.30
C HIS A 117 -1.34 14.85 -17.03
N THR A 118 -0.86 13.87 -16.28
CA THR A 118 -0.09 14.14 -15.07
C THR A 118 1.42 14.28 -15.31
N GLY A 119 1.97 13.84 -16.45
CA GLY A 119 3.31 14.16 -16.99
C GLY A 119 4.55 13.88 -16.12
N GLU A 120 4.39 13.68 -14.81
CA GLU A 120 5.44 13.63 -13.78
C GLU A 120 5.27 12.43 -12.82
N ALA A 121 4.13 11.72 -12.86
CA ALA A 121 3.75 10.83 -11.75
C ALA A 121 4.49 9.47 -11.72
N PHE A 122 4.96 8.93 -12.85
CA PHE A 122 5.58 7.60 -12.88
C PHE A 122 6.74 7.49 -13.89
N LYS A 123 7.81 8.26 -13.69
CA LYS A 123 9.12 7.87 -14.24
C LYS A 123 9.64 6.64 -13.48
N PHE A 124 9.33 5.45 -13.97
CA PHE A 124 10.10 4.26 -13.66
C PHE A 124 11.36 4.27 -14.54
N ASN A 125 12.49 4.64 -13.94
CA ASN A 125 13.83 4.26 -14.41
C ASN A 125 14.30 3.06 -13.58
#